data_AF-A0A8J2A7J0-F1
#
_entry.id   AF-A0A8J2A7J0-F1
#
_cell.length_a   1.000
_cell.length_b   1.000
_cell.length_c   1.000
_cell.angle_alpha   90.00
_cell.angle_beta   90.00
_cell.angle_gamma   90.00
#
_symmetry.space_group_name_H-M   'P 1'
#
loop_
_entity.id
_entity.type
_entity.pdbx_description
1 polymer ?
#
loop_
_entity_poly.entity_id
_entity_poly.type
_entity_poly.pdbx_seq_one_letter_code
_entity_poly.pdbx_strand_id
1 'polypeptide(L)'
;MNNPSQTLLPASGGTTTIRQRNHLVIVPSYMTRLYFGAKVFLADRARTNCILMHTGLRPKSRLLGLALMIGVPWSFFLLTGILFAFVYHWYVSMVWLLVSFLLFVSVLFIMVDYRNKTGGRWYMKLGLLSVVSVVLGVFASLYSYHHYFNNYWSYKENSEYINVLPSEPASAHSDAGKILFTLDSGCFGAHAWLPRQGRVLRGADHGLRH
;
A
#
# COMPACT_ATOMS: atom_id res chain seq x y z
N MET A 1 19.43 -13.08 -54.36
CA MET A 1 19.66 -12.97 -52.90
C MET A 1 18.33 -12.69 -52.24
N ASN A 2 17.95 -13.57 -51.31
CA ASN A 2 16.58 -13.85 -50.88
C ASN A 2 15.94 -12.76 -50.02
N ASN A 3 14.69 -12.43 -50.35
CA ASN A 3 13.78 -11.61 -49.55
C ASN A 3 12.92 -12.56 -48.69
N PRO A 4 12.97 -12.51 -47.34
CA PRO A 4 12.12 -13.38 -46.52
C PRO A 4 10.71 -12.79 -46.40
N SER A 5 9.78 -13.42 -47.09
CA SER A 5 8.33 -13.22 -46.97
C SER A 5 7.83 -13.56 -45.56
N GLN A 6 7.46 -12.53 -44.79
CA GLN A 6 6.76 -12.71 -43.51
C GLN A 6 5.30 -13.07 -43.79
N THR A 7 4.95 -14.30 -43.47
CA THR A 7 3.57 -14.82 -43.54
C THR A 7 2.88 -14.48 -42.22
N LEU A 8 1.94 -13.53 -42.24
CA LEU A 8 1.09 -13.18 -41.10
C LEU A 8 -0.17 -14.07 -41.12
N LEU A 9 -0.29 -14.96 -40.13
CA LEU A 9 -1.53 -15.68 -39.84
C LEU A 9 -2.40 -14.85 -38.87
N PRO A 10 -3.74 -14.79 -39.08
CA PRO A 10 -4.65 -14.11 -38.15
C PRO A 10 -4.90 -14.99 -36.92
N ALA A 11 -4.31 -14.62 -35.78
CA ALA A 11 -4.61 -15.25 -34.50
C ALA A 11 -5.88 -14.62 -33.88
N SER A 12 -7.00 -15.30 -34.08
CA SER A 12 -8.20 -15.20 -33.25
C SER A 12 -7.88 -15.65 -31.82
N GLY A 13 -8.05 -14.76 -30.84
CA GLY A 13 -8.02 -15.08 -29.41
C GLY A 13 -6.95 -14.33 -28.63
N GLY A 14 -7.39 -13.40 -27.77
CA GLY A 14 -6.54 -12.48 -27.01
C GLY A 14 -5.69 -13.12 -25.92
N THR A 15 -4.62 -13.82 -26.30
CA THR A 15 -3.58 -14.25 -25.36
C THR A 15 -2.20 -14.18 -26.01
N THR A 16 -1.44 -13.14 -25.69
CA THR A 16 -0.08 -12.94 -26.18
C THR A 16 0.90 -13.78 -25.35
N THR A 17 1.13 -15.03 -25.74
CA THR A 17 2.18 -15.87 -25.15
C THR A 17 3.54 -15.58 -25.78
N ILE A 18 4.43 -14.91 -25.04
CA ILE A 18 5.84 -14.74 -25.41
C ILE A 18 6.62 -15.94 -24.85
N ARG A 19 7.04 -16.86 -25.72
CA ARG A 19 7.85 -18.03 -25.36
C ARG A 19 9.34 -17.67 -25.36
N GLN A 20 9.86 -17.19 -24.23
CA GLN A 20 11.31 -17.08 -24.02
C GLN A 20 11.87 -18.44 -23.55
N ARG A 21 13.01 -18.86 -24.10
CA ARG A 21 13.68 -20.14 -23.80
C ARG A 21 13.74 -20.43 -22.29
N ASN A 22 13.08 -21.52 -21.90
CA ASN A 22 13.34 -22.41 -20.76
C ASN A 22 13.12 -21.96 -19.31
N HIS A 23 12.45 -20.84 -19.05
CA HIS A 23 11.85 -20.61 -17.73
C HIS A 23 10.44 -20.04 -17.89
N LEU A 24 9.43 -20.85 -17.57
CA LEU A 24 8.02 -20.43 -17.53
C LEU A 24 7.81 -19.61 -16.25
N VAL A 25 8.07 -18.29 -16.32
CA VAL A 25 7.73 -17.37 -15.23
C VAL A 25 6.30 -16.88 -15.47
N ILE A 26 5.36 -17.38 -14.68
CA ILE A 26 3.98 -16.88 -14.64
C ILE A 26 4.03 -15.53 -13.92
N VAL A 27 4.16 -14.45 -14.68
CA VAL A 27 4.09 -13.09 -14.16
C VAL A 27 2.62 -12.66 -14.16
N PRO A 28 2.04 -12.27 -13.01
CA PRO A 28 0.65 -11.82 -12.94
C PRO A 28 0.39 -10.62 -13.86
N SER A 29 -0.71 -10.66 -14.62
CA SER A 29 -1.06 -9.69 -15.68
C SER A 29 -1.13 -8.22 -15.26
N TYR A 30 -1.18 -7.92 -13.95
CA TYR A 30 -1.16 -6.55 -13.43
C TYR A 30 0.25 -5.93 -13.42
N MET A 31 1.32 -6.74 -13.34
CA MET A 31 2.70 -6.24 -13.33
C MET A 31 3.17 -5.79 -14.72
N THR A 32 2.75 -6.47 -15.79
CA THR A 32 3.18 -6.15 -17.16
C THR A 32 2.73 -4.77 -17.66
N ARG A 33 1.62 -4.22 -17.15
CA ARG A 33 1.13 -2.89 -17.55
C ARG A 33 1.93 -1.73 -16.92
N LEU A 34 2.44 -1.92 -15.69
CA LEU A 34 3.30 -0.94 -15.01
C LEU A 34 4.67 -0.83 -15.68
N TYR A 35 5.26 -1.97 -16.10
CA TYR A 35 6.54 -1.96 -16.81
C TYR A 35 6.47 -1.36 -18.23
N PHE A 36 5.34 -1.51 -18.93
CA PHE A 36 5.19 -0.94 -20.27
C PHE A 36 5.09 0.59 -20.25
N GLY A 37 4.42 1.16 -19.26
CA GLY A 37 4.36 2.61 -19.05
C GLY A 37 5.73 3.24 -18.78
N ALA A 38 6.55 2.59 -17.94
CA ALA A 38 7.91 3.05 -17.66
C ALA A 38 8.82 2.99 -18.91
N LYS A 39 8.67 1.98 -19.77
CA LYS A 39 9.45 1.87 -21.01
C LYS A 39 9.03 2.89 -22.07
N VAL A 40 7.73 3.17 -22.23
CA VAL A 40 7.24 4.23 -23.13
C VAL A 40 7.75 5.60 -22.66
N PHE A 41 7.79 5.84 -21.35
CA PHE A 41 8.34 7.07 -20.78
C PHE A 41 9.87 7.18 -20.96
N LEU A 42 10.60 6.08 -20.88
CA LEU A 42 12.06 6.06 -21.13
C LEU A 42 12.42 6.21 -22.62
N ALA A 43 11.60 5.66 -23.53
CA ALA A 43 11.82 5.77 -24.97
C ALA A 43 11.59 7.20 -25.51
N ASP A 44 10.66 7.96 -24.92
CA ASP A 44 10.41 9.37 -25.28
C ASP A 44 11.57 10.29 -24.86
N ARG A 45 12.31 9.92 -23.80
CA ARG A 45 13.45 10.67 -23.24
C ARG A 45 14.68 10.67 -24.16
N ALA A 46 14.83 9.67 -25.04
CA ALA A 46 15.99 9.57 -25.94
C ALA A 46 15.90 10.55 -27.12
N ARG A 47 14.69 10.90 -27.60
CA ARG A 47 14.53 11.85 -28.71
C ARG A 47 14.64 13.31 -28.26
N THR A 48 14.31 13.62 -27.01
CA THR A 48 14.33 15.00 -26.51
C THR A 48 15.73 15.52 -26.23
N ASN A 49 16.71 14.64 -25.99
CA ASN A 49 18.08 15.04 -25.65
C ASN A 49 18.90 15.52 -26.87
N CYS A 50 18.56 15.09 -28.10
CA CYS A 50 19.30 15.49 -29.29
C CYS A 50 18.97 16.91 -29.76
N ILE A 51 17.78 17.42 -29.42
CA ILE A 51 17.34 18.80 -29.74
C ILE A 51 17.83 19.80 -28.68
N LEU A 52 18.29 19.33 -27.52
CA LEU A 52 18.52 20.17 -26.34
C LEU A 52 19.94 20.76 -26.26
N MET A 53 20.86 20.38 -27.14
CA MET A 53 22.26 20.82 -27.05
C MET A 53 22.50 22.23 -27.64
N HIS A 54 21.55 22.81 -28.38
CA HIS A 54 21.77 24.06 -29.13
C HIS A 54 21.31 25.35 -28.42
N THR A 55 20.68 25.29 -27.24
CA THR A 55 20.16 26.51 -26.58
C THR A 55 20.57 26.60 -25.11
N GLY A 56 21.67 27.30 -24.85
CA GLY A 56 22.28 27.54 -23.53
C GLY A 56 21.51 28.50 -22.61
N LEU A 57 20.20 28.30 -22.39
CA LEU A 57 19.41 29.12 -21.45
C LEU A 57 18.85 28.29 -20.28
N ARG A 58 19.50 28.50 -19.11
CA ARG A 58 19.12 28.28 -17.70
C ARG A 58 18.48 26.91 -17.31
N PRO A 59 19.26 25.95 -16.77
CA PRO A 59 18.79 24.60 -16.42
C PRO A 59 17.78 24.49 -15.25
N LYS A 60 17.58 25.56 -14.45
CA LYS A 60 16.74 25.51 -13.23
C LYS A 60 15.24 25.34 -13.52
N SER A 61 14.70 25.95 -14.57
CA SER A 61 13.25 25.87 -14.87
C SER A 61 12.83 24.52 -15.44
N ARG A 62 13.73 23.83 -16.16
CA ARG A 62 13.47 22.49 -16.71
C ARG A 62 13.53 21.41 -15.62
N LEU A 63 14.45 21.52 -14.67
CA LEU A 63 14.52 20.64 -13.50
C LEU A 63 13.28 20.77 -12.63
N LEU A 64 12.78 21.99 -12.41
CA LEU A 64 11.57 22.23 -11.65
C LEU A 64 10.34 21.57 -12.29
N GLY A 65 10.16 21.72 -13.61
CA GLY A 65 9.05 21.07 -14.33
C GLY A 65 9.10 19.54 -14.22
N LEU A 66 10.30 18.96 -14.28
CA LEU A 66 10.48 17.50 -14.16
C LEU A 66 10.25 17.02 -12.72
N ALA A 67 10.72 17.77 -11.72
CA ALA A 67 10.44 17.49 -10.31
C ALA A 67 8.94 17.56 -10.00
N LEU A 68 8.21 18.54 -10.57
CA LEU A 68 6.77 18.64 -10.42
C LEU A 68 6.03 17.48 -11.09
N MET A 69 6.44 17.04 -12.28
CA MET A 69 5.82 15.89 -12.96
C MET A 69 5.91 14.59 -12.17
N ILE A 70 7.01 14.39 -11.43
CA ILE A 70 7.21 13.18 -10.63
C ILE A 70 6.63 13.35 -9.23
N GLY A 71 6.85 14.50 -8.61
CA GLY A 71 6.46 14.78 -7.24
C GLY A 71 4.96 14.87 -7.03
N VAL A 72 4.22 15.49 -7.97
CA VAL A 72 2.76 15.69 -7.81
C VAL A 72 1.97 14.37 -7.81
N PRO A 73 2.18 13.43 -8.76
CA PRO A 73 1.48 12.15 -8.70
C PRO A 73 1.86 11.33 -7.47
N TRP A 74 3.13 11.37 -7.06
CA TRP A 74 3.61 10.67 -5.86
C TRP A 74 2.99 11.22 -4.58
N SER A 75 2.86 12.54 -4.46
CA SER A 75 2.25 13.16 -3.28
C SER A 75 0.77 12.78 -3.17
N PHE A 76 0.02 12.73 -4.28
CA PHE A 76 -1.36 12.26 -4.27
C PHE A 76 -1.48 10.80 -3.84
N PHE A 77 -0.61 9.93 -4.33
CA PHE A 77 -0.57 8.52 -3.91
C PHE A 77 -0.35 8.39 -2.40
N LEU A 78 0.71 9.04 -1.88
CA LEU A 78 1.03 9.00 -0.45
C LEU A 78 -0.09 9.60 0.41
N LEU A 79 -0.66 10.71 -0.03
CA LEU A 79 -1.77 11.35 0.67
C LEU A 79 -2.99 10.43 0.76
N THR A 80 -3.36 9.76 -0.34
CA THR A 80 -4.44 8.77 -0.29
C THR A 80 -4.11 7.60 0.64
N GLY A 81 -2.86 7.13 0.67
CA GLY A 81 -2.41 6.09 1.59
C GLY A 81 -2.58 6.46 3.06
N ILE A 82 -2.06 7.62 3.45
CA ILE A 82 -2.14 8.11 4.83
C ILE A 82 -3.59 8.34 5.24
N LEU A 83 -4.40 8.91 4.34
CA LEU A 83 -5.82 9.19 4.61
C LEU A 83 -6.62 7.92 4.91
N PHE A 84 -6.43 6.87 4.09
CA PHE A 84 -7.08 5.58 4.30
C PHE A 84 -6.56 4.83 5.53
N ALA A 85 -5.27 4.97 5.86
CA ALA A 85 -4.68 4.32 7.04
C ALA A 85 -5.24 4.86 8.36
N PHE A 86 -5.42 6.18 8.49
CA PHE A 86 -5.76 6.81 9.77
C PHE A 86 -7.22 7.29 9.87
N VAL A 87 -7.77 7.88 8.82
CA VAL A 87 -9.05 8.61 8.90
C VAL A 87 -10.25 7.74 8.53
N TYR A 88 -10.03 6.68 7.74
CA TYR A 88 -11.11 5.84 7.21
C TYR A 88 -11.95 5.17 8.31
N HIS A 89 -11.35 4.78 9.43
CA HIS A 89 -12.08 4.12 10.52
C HIS A 89 -13.11 5.04 11.19
N TRP A 90 -12.78 6.33 11.37
CA TRP A 90 -13.62 7.27 12.10
C TRP A 90 -14.62 8.00 11.20
N TYR A 91 -14.20 8.41 10.00
CA TYR A 91 -14.99 9.27 9.13
C TYR A 91 -14.91 8.85 7.66
N VAL A 92 -15.60 7.76 7.33
CA VAL A 92 -15.64 7.22 5.95
C VAL A 92 -16.06 8.30 4.94
N SER A 93 -17.08 9.10 5.25
CA SER A 93 -17.59 10.17 4.36
C SER A 93 -16.53 11.23 4.05
N MET A 94 -15.70 11.61 5.03
CA MET A 94 -14.65 12.62 4.83
C MET A 94 -13.54 12.12 3.91
N VAL A 95 -13.20 10.82 3.99
CA VAL A 95 -12.21 10.21 3.10
C VAL A 95 -12.68 10.26 1.65
N TRP A 96 -13.92 9.86 1.37
CA TRP A 96 -14.46 9.90 0.01
C TRP A 96 -14.60 11.31 -0.54
N LEU A 97 -14.97 12.29 0.28
CA LEU A 97 -14.99 13.70 -0.11
C LEU A 97 -13.59 14.20 -0.50
N LEU A 98 -12.55 13.85 0.26
CA LEU A 98 -11.18 14.29 -0.05
C LEU A 98 -10.63 13.58 -1.29
N VAL A 99 -10.94 12.31 -1.50
CA VAL A 99 -10.60 11.58 -2.74
C VAL A 99 -11.27 12.22 -3.95
N SER A 100 -12.56 12.57 -3.83
CA SER A 100 -13.30 13.30 -4.87
C SER A 100 -12.66 14.65 -5.16
N PHE A 101 -12.25 15.38 -4.12
CA PHE A 101 -11.53 16.65 -4.25
C PHE A 101 -10.18 16.50 -4.97
N LEU A 102 -9.38 15.49 -4.64
CA LEU A 102 -8.10 15.19 -5.32
C LEU A 102 -8.30 14.84 -6.80
N LEU A 103 -9.36 14.09 -7.10
CA LEU A 103 -9.73 13.75 -8.48
C LEU A 103 -10.20 15.00 -9.23
N PHE A 104 -10.99 15.86 -8.60
CA PHE A 104 -11.42 17.14 -9.16
C PHE A 104 -10.24 18.06 -9.48
N VAL A 105 -9.27 18.22 -8.58
CA VAL A 105 -8.04 18.98 -8.82
C VAL A 105 -7.26 18.41 -10.02
N SER A 106 -7.21 17.09 -10.15
CA SER A 106 -6.57 16.43 -11.30
C SER A 106 -7.28 16.74 -12.63
N VAL A 107 -8.61 16.75 -12.64
CA VAL A 107 -9.42 17.15 -13.80
C VAL A 107 -9.24 18.64 -14.13
N LEU A 108 -9.12 19.50 -13.12
CA LEU A 108 -8.84 20.93 -13.32
C LEU A 108 -7.52 21.14 -14.05
N PHE A 109 -6.47 20.36 -13.76
CA PHE A 109 -5.22 20.45 -14.52
C PHE A 109 -5.39 20.11 -16.00
N ILE A 110 -6.25 19.13 -16.32
CA ILE A 110 -6.59 18.77 -17.71
C ILE A 110 -7.38 19.91 -18.37
N MET A 111 -8.35 20.51 -17.66
CA MET A 111 -9.16 21.62 -18.17
C MET A 111 -8.32 22.89 -18.42
N VAL A 112 -7.37 23.19 -17.55
CA VAL A 112 -6.45 24.34 -17.72
C VAL A 112 -5.59 24.16 -18.96
N ASP A 113 -5.07 22.95 -19.22
CA ASP A 113 -4.32 22.66 -20.45
C ASP A 113 -5.20 22.79 -21.69
N TYR A 114 -6.44 22.29 -21.62
CA TYR A 114 -7.38 22.35 -22.74
C TYR A 114 -7.72 23.79 -23.15
N ARG A 115 -7.79 24.71 -22.19
CA ARG A 115 -8.06 26.14 -22.45
C ARG A 115 -6.81 26.89 -22.95
N ASN A 116 -5.63 26.49 -22.49
CA ASN A 116 -4.38 27.11 -22.92
C ASN A 116 -3.98 26.62 -24.32
N LYS A 117 -4.33 27.41 -25.34
CA LYS A 117 -3.92 27.17 -26.75
C LYS A 117 -2.40 27.22 -26.96
N THR A 118 -1.64 27.60 -25.94
CA THR A 118 -0.19 27.76 -25.96
C THR A 118 0.54 26.42 -25.82
N GLY A 119 0.46 25.59 -26.87
CA GLY A 119 1.47 24.63 -27.37
C GLY A 119 2.12 23.56 -26.45
N GLY A 120 1.99 23.63 -25.13
CA GLY A 120 2.68 22.76 -24.20
C GLY A 120 1.73 21.74 -23.60
N ARG A 121 1.59 20.56 -24.23
CA ARG A 121 0.80 19.40 -23.75
C ARG A 121 1.34 18.77 -22.45
N TRP A 122 2.05 19.54 -21.63
CA TRP A 122 2.74 19.05 -20.45
C TRP A 122 1.78 18.90 -19.26
N TYR A 123 0.82 19.81 -19.11
CA TYR A 123 -0.20 19.72 -18.06
C TYR A 123 -1.18 18.57 -18.30
N MET A 124 -1.52 18.25 -19.56
CA MET A 124 -2.37 17.07 -19.86
C MET A 124 -1.71 15.76 -19.42
N LYS A 125 -0.39 15.60 -19.66
CA LYS A 125 0.35 14.42 -19.17
C LYS A 125 0.36 14.36 -17.64
N LEU A 126 0.52 15.51 -16.98
CA LEU A 126 0.54 15.60 -15.51
C LEU A 126 -0.82 15.27 -14.91
N GLY A 127 -1.92 15.83 -15.45
CA GLY A 127 -3.28 15.54 -14.99
C GLY A 127 -3.67 14.08 -15.21
N LEU A 128 -3.28 13.47 -16.34
CA LEU A 128 -3.53 12.05 -16.57
C LEU A 128 -2.76 11.16 -15.57
N LEU A 129 -1.47 11.46 -15.34
CA LEU A 129 -0.67 10.74 -14.35
C LEU A 129 -1.26 10.86 -12.95
N SER A 130 -1.75 12.04 -12.58
CA SER A 130 -2.31 12.28 -11.25
C SER A 130 -3.62 11.52 -11.04
N VAL A 131 -4.51 11.46 -12.05
CA VAL A 131 -5.72 10.62 -11.99
C VAL A 131 -5.36 9.15 -11.79
N VAL A 132 -4.43 8.62 -12.60
CA VAL A 132 -3.99 7.22 -12.48
C VAL A 132 -3.41 6.96 -11.09
N SER A 133 -2.61 7.89 -10.58
CA SER A 133 -1.99 7.79 -9.25
C SER A 133 -3.04 7.74 -8.13
N VAL A 134 -4.06 8.60 -8.18
CA VAL A 134 -5.17 8.59 -7.21
C VAL A 134 -5.92 7.26 -7.26
N VAL A 135 -6.25 6.77 -8.46
CA VAL A 135 -6.98 5.49 -8.61
C VAL A 135 -6.16 4.33 -8.05
N LEU A 136 -4.87 4.23 -8.41
CA LEU A 136 -3.98 3.20 -7.87
C LEU A 136 -3.78 3.34 -6.36
N GLY A 137 -3.69 4.56 -5.86
CA GLY A 137 -3.61 4.88 -4.43
C GLY A 137 -4.82 4.39 -3.67
N VAL A 138 -6.04 4.66 -4.15
CA VAL A 138 -7.28 4.19 -3.55
C VAL A 138 -7.31 2.65 -3.50
N PHE A 139 -7.02 1.97 -4.61
CA PHE A 139 -7.01 0.49 -4.63
C PHE A 139 -5.96 -0.10 -3.70
N ALA A 140 -4.72 0.40 -3.73
CA ALA A 140 -3.64 -0.08 -2.88
C ALA A 140 -3.94 0.15 -1.39
N SER A 141 -4.54 1.29 -1.06
CA SER A 141 -4.86 1.66 0.31
C SER A 141 -6.05 0.89 0.86
N LEU A 142 -7.10 0.68 0.05
CA LEU A 142 -8.22 -0.19 0.41
C LEU A 142 -7.77 -1.62 0.66
N TYR A 143 -6.92 -2.17 -0.23
CA TYR A 143 -6.36 -3.51 -0.05
C TYR A 143 -5.57 -3.62 1.26
N SER A 144 -4.71 -2.63 1.52
CA SER A 144 -3.91 -2.58 2.76
C SER A 144 -4.79 -2.42 4.01
N TYR A 145 -5.85 -1.61 3.92
CA TYR A 145 -6.79 -1.40 5.01
C TYR A 145 -7.52 -2.70 5.38
N HIS A 146 -8.07 -3.40 4.39
CA HIS A 146 -8.78 -4.66 4.62
C HIS A 146 -7.87 -5.77 5.15
N HIS A 147 -6.63 -5.85 4.67
CA HIS A 147 -5.75 -6.95 5.06
C HIS A 147 -5.06 -6.72 6.42
N TYR A 148 -4.63 -5.49 6.71
CA TYR A 148 -3.81 -5.21 7.90
C TYR A 148 -4.58 -4.43 8.98
N PHE A 149 -5.27 -3.35 8.60
CA PHE A 149 -5.88 -2.46 9.58
C PHE A 149 -7.18 -2.99 10.16
N ASN A 150 -7.97 -3.73 9.37
CA ASN A 150 -9.24 -4.27 9.85
C ASN A 150 -9.06 -5.18 11.08
N ASN A 151 -8.06 -6.05 11.05
CA ASN A 151 -7.72 -6.92 12.19
C ASN A 151 -7.24 -6.10 13.38
N TYR A 152 -6.36 -5.13 13.16
CA TYR A 152 -5.84 -4.26 14.23
C TYR A 152 -6.96 -3.50 14.96
N TRP A 153 -7.90 -2.91 14.22
CA TRP A 153 -9.03 -2.19 14.82
C TRP A 153 -10.00 -3.13 15.53
N SER A 154 -10.26 -4.33 14.98
CA SER A 154 -11.06 -5.34 15.68
C SER A 154 -10.44 -5.74 17.02
N TYR A 155 -9.13 -5.96 17.09
CA TYR A 155 -8.48 -6.27 18.36
C TYR A 155 -8.51 -5.12 19.36
N LYS A 156 -8.49 -3.87 18.89
CA LYS A 156 -8.51 -2.69 19.75
C LYS A 156 -9.90 -2.37 20.29
N GLU A 157 -10.94 -2.60 19.49
CA GLU A 157 -12.33 -2.35 19.89
C GLU A 157 -12.92 -3.48 20.73
N ASN A 158 -12.38 -4.70 20.59
CA ASN A 158 -12.78 -5.81 21.45
C ASN A 158 -12.45 -5.48 22.92
N SER A 159 -13.49 -5.49 23.74
CA SER A 159 -13.40 -5.11 25.15
C SER A 159 -12.48 -6.08 25.90
N GLU A 160 -11.56 -5.54 26.70
CA GLU A 160 -10.81 -6.34 27.67
C GLU A 160 -11.74 -6.66 28.85
N TYR A 161 -12.25 -7.89 28.89
CA TYR A 161 -13.03 -8.37 30.03
C TYR A 161 -12.07 -8.82 31.14
N ILE A 162 -12.05 -8.02 32.22
CA ILE A 162 -11.33 -8.34 33.45
C ILE A 162 -12.27 -8.98 34.46
N ASN A 163 -11.74 -9.89 35.27
CA ASN A 163 -12.45 -10.53 36.38
C ASN A 163 -13.64 -11.41 35.98
N VAL A 164 -13.56 -12.07 34.81
CA VAL A 164 -14.58 -13.05 34.41
C VAL A 164 -14.48 -14.28 35.31
N LEU A 165 -15.59 -14.66 35.96
CA LEU A 165 -15.63 -15.88 36.78
C LEU A 165 -15.59 -17.13 35.89
N PRO A 166 -14.89 -18.20 36.30
CA PRO A 166 -14.84 -19.46 35.52
C PRO A 166 -16.20 -20.15 35.36
N SER A 167 -17.15 -19.84 36.24
CA SER A 167 -18.51 -20.39 36.22
C SER A 167 -19.46 -19.66 35.27
N GLU A 168 -19.04 -18.53 34.68
CA GLU A 168 -19.86 -17.83 33.68
C GLU A 168 -19.81 -18.56 32.33
N PRO A 169 -20.93 -18.58 31.58
CA PRO A 169 -20.99 -19.27 30.31
C PRO A 169 -20.04 -18.62 29.29
N ALA A 170 -19.11 -19.40 28.75
CA ALA A 170 -18.18 -18.96 27.70
C ALA A 170 -18.88 -18.41 26.44
N SER A 171 -20.15 -18.78 26.24
CA SER A 171 -21.02 -18.24 25.18
C SER A 171 -21.28 -16.73 25.32
N ALA A 172 -21.18 -16.15 26.52
CA ALA A 172 -21.41 -14.73 26.75
C ALA A 172 -20.18 -13.86 26.45
N HIS A 173 -19.01 -14.48 26.27
CA HIS A 173 -17.71 -13.81 26.15
C HIS A 173 -16.97 -14.18 24.85
N SER A 174 -17.70 -14.61 23.81
CA SER A 174 -17.10 -15.08 22.54
C SER A 174 -16.46 -13.97 21.70
N ASP A 175 -16.71 -12.70 22.03
CA ASP A 175 -16.15 -11.51 21.41
C ASP A 175 -14.93 -10.94 22.17
N ALA A 176 -14.57 -11.53 23.31
CA ALA A 176 -13.46 -11.06 24.13
C ALA A 176 -12.12 -11.27 23.40
N GLY A 177 -11.46 -10.16 23.04
CA GLY A 177 -10.13 -10.18 22.43
C GLY A 177 -9.03 -10.67 23.38
N LYS A 178 -9.27 -10.55 24.69
CA LYS A 178 -8.39 -11.02 25.77
C LYS A 178 -9.21 -11.23 27.04
N ILE A 179 -9.08 -12.40 27.65
CA ILE A 179 -9.77 -12.76 28.90
C ILE A 179 -8.72 -12.83 30.02
N LEU A 180 -8.91 -12.01 31.05
CA LEU A 180 -8.07 -12.00 32.25
C LEU A 180 -8.85 -12.64 33.40
N PHE A 181 -8.48 -13.86 33.77
CA PHE A 181 -9.09 -14.59 34.88
C PHE A 181 -8.64 -14.05 36.24
N THR A 182 -9.51 -14.11 37.24
CA THR A 182 -9.20 -13.71 38.62
C THR A 182 -8.17 -14.65 39.27
N LEU A 183 -7.33 -14.13 40.16
CA LEU A 183 -6.29 -14.90 40.87
C LEU A 183 -6.82 -16.11 41.66
N ASP A 184 -8.09 -16.08 42.06
CA ASP A 184 -8.75 -17.13 42.84
C ASP A 184 -9.36 -18.24 41.96
N SER A 185 -9.42 -18.01 40.64
CA SER A 185 -9.73 -19.09 39.70
C SER A 185 -8.50 -19.98 39.58
N GLY A 186 -8.52 -21.14 40.22
CA GLY A 186 -7.38 -22.06 40.39
C GLY A 186 -6.68 -22.58 39.12
N CYS A 187 -6.95 -22.03 37.94
CA CYS A 187 -6.14 -22.22 36.74
C CYS A 187 -4.95 -21.24 36.73
N PHE A 188 -4.03 -21.45 37.68
CA PHE A 188 -2.71 -20.82 37.70
C PHE A 188 -1.87 -21.35 36.53
N GLY A 189 -2.10 -20.83 35.32
CA GLY A 189 -1.30 -21.05 34.12
C GLY A 189 0.00 -20.24 34.10
N ALA A 190 0.61 -19.97 35.26
CA ALA A 190 1.82 -19.17 35.41
C ALA A 190 3.09 -20.03 35.58
N HIS A 191 3.19 -21.16 34.86
CA HIS A 191 4.37 -22.03 34.92
C HIS A 191 5.23 -22.09 33.65
N ALA A 192 4.97 -21.28 32.61
CA ALA A 192 5.70 -21.44 31.34
C ALA A 192 6.94 -20.54 31.14
N TRP A 193 7.19 -19.48 31.92
CA TRP A 193 8.32 -18.57 31.63
C TRP A 193 9.06 -17.95 32.83
N LEU A 194 8.99 -18.53 34.02
CA LEU A 194 10.02 -18.20 35.02
C LEU A 194 11.30 -18.97 34.66
N PRO A 195 12.41 -18.29 34.25
CA PRO A 195 13.69 -18.95 34.23
C PRO A 195 13.94 -19.45 35.65
N ARG A 196 14.22 -20.75 35.79
CA ARG A 196 14.58 -21.43 37.04
C ARG A 196 15.53 -20.54 37.84
N GLN A 197 15.03 -19.76 38.79
CA GLN A 197 15.86 -19.29 39.87
C GLN A 197 16.16 -20.50 40.75
N GLY A 198 17.45 -20.68 40.97
CA GLY A 198 18.04 -21.80 41.68
C GLY A 198 17.30 -22.11 42.96
N ARG A 199 16.72 -23.30 42.96
CA ARG A 199 16.32 -24.06 44.13
C ARG A 199 17.55 -24.27 45.02
N VAL A 200 17.81 -23.37 45.97
CA VAL A 200 18.67 -23.68 47.13
C VAL A 200 17.77 -24.27 48.20
N LEU A 201 17.79 -25.61 48.23
CA LEU A 201 17.19 -26.50 49.21
C LEU A 201 17.74 -26.14 50.61
N ARG A 202 16.86 -25.98 51.61
CA ARG A 202 16.42 -27.02 52.56
C ARG A 202 17.48 -27.35 53.62
N GLY A 203 17.14 -27.07 54.88
CA GLY A 203 17.53 -27.91 56.02
C GLY A 203 18.46 -27.25 57.04
N ALA A 204 17.88 -26.78 58.14
CA ALA A 204 18.43 -26.96 59.48
C ALA A 204 17.35 -26.58 60.51
N ASP A 205 16.39 -27.49 60.69
CA ASP A 205 15.79 -27.67 62.01
C ASP A 205 16.88 -28.01 63.02
N HIS A 206 16.72 -27.50 64.25
CA HIS A 206 17.26 -27.90 65.55
C HIS A 206 17.62 -26.60 66.31
N GLY A 207 17.05 -26.25 67.45
CA GLY A 207 16.21 -26.98 68.39
C GLY A 207 16.21 -26.17 69.69
N LEU A 208 15.11 -26.30 70.43
CA LEU A 208 14.93 -26.14 71.87
C LEU A 208 16.16 -25.69 72.67
N ARG A 209 15.99 -24.63 73.49
CA ARG A 209 16.23 -24.69 74.94
C ARG A 209 15.71 -23.43 75.64
N HIS A 210 14.80 -23.69 76.58
CA HIS A 210 14.46 -23.00 77.83
C HIS A 210 14.21 -21.51 77.85
#